data_AF-A0A157SDX3-F1
#
_entry.id   AF-A0A157SDX3-F1
#
_cell.length_a   1.000
_cell.length_b   1.000
_cell.length_c   1.000
_cell.angle_alpha   90.00
_cell.angle_beta   90.00
_cell.angle_gamma   90.00
#
_symmetry.space_group_name_H-M   'P 1'
#
loop_
_entity.id
_entity.type
_entity.pdbx_description
1 polymer ?
#
loop_
_entity_poly.entity_id
_entity_poly.type
_entity_poly.pdbx_seq_one_letter_code
_entity_poly.pdbx_strand_id
1 'polypeptide(L)' 'MVAQARALGRPLGLREITAVSSACYPTPAVRPLDTRLDCARLQAVFGLRLPPWREGIDRLLRQWCASPWADAP' A
#
# COMPACT_ATOMS: atom_id res chain seq x y z
N MET A 1 0.36 4.31 -6.36
CA MET A 1 1.27 4.66 -5.25
C MET A 1 2.53 5.38 -5.72
N VAL A 2 3.55 4.74 -6.31
CA VAL A 2 4.79 5.44 -6.73
C VAL A 2 4.52 6.58 -7.70
N ALA A 3 3.74 6.33 -8.76
CA ALA A 3 3.32 7.37 -9.71
C ALA A 3 2.56 8.52 -9.01
N GLN A 4 1.69 8.19 -8.05
CA GLN A 4 0.91 9.16 -7.28
C GLN A 4 1.80 10.03 -6.38
N ALA A 5 2.78 9.43 -5.69
CA ALA A 5 3.73 10.16 -4.85
C ALA A 5 4.59 11.11 -5.71
N ARG A 6 5.04 10.66 -6.88
CA ARG A 6 5.74 11.52 -7.85
C ARG A 6 4.85 12.68 -8.33
N ALA A 7 3.59 12.42 -8.64
CA ALA A 7 2.64 13.45 -9.05
C ALA A 7 2.35 14.49 -7.95
N LEU A 8 2.46 14.07 -6.68
CA LEU A 8 2.38 14.97 -5.51
C LEU A 8 3.72 15.67 -5.20
N GLY A 9 4.71 15.58 -6.10
CA GLY A 9 5.99 16.28 -5.98
C GLY A 9 6.97 15.66 -4.99
N ARG A 10 6.75 14.42 -4.51
CA ARG A 10 7.68 13.80 -3.57
C ARG A 10 8.91 13.20 -4.26
N PRO A 11 10.13 13.62 -3.87
CA PRO A 11 11.35 13.01 -4.38
C PRO A 11 11.48 11.59 -3.83
N LEU A 12 11.73 10.63 -4.72
CA LEU A 12 11.99 9.23 -4.34
C LEU A 12 13.36 8.84 -4.89
N GLY A 13 14.22 8.25 -4.05
CA GLY A 13 15.51 7.67 -4.48
C GLY A 13 15.37 6.41 -5.37
N LEU A 14 14.20 6.22 -5.99
CA LEU A 14 13.81 5.03 -6.73
C LEU A 14 14.04 5.25 -8.23
N ARG A 15 14.89 4.42 -8.83
CA ARG A 15 15.16 4.42 -10.28
C ARG A 15 14.14 3.59 -11.04
N GLU A 16 13.99 2.32 -10.67
CA GLU A 16 13.16 1.34 -11.37
C GLU A 16 12.44 0.41 -10.38
N ILE A 17 11.32 -0.17 -10.81
CA ILE A 17 10.59 -1.23 -10.09
C ILE A 17 10.52 -2.43 -11.03
N THR A 18 11.07 -3.56 -10.59
CA THR A 18 11.03 -4.83 -11.32
C THR A 18 10.33 -5.90 -10.49
N ALA A 19 9.62 -6.82 -11.15
CA ALA A 19 8.98 -7.95 -10.48
C ALA A 19 10.02 -9.03 -10.17
N VAL A 20 9.89 -9.66 -8.99
CA VAL A 20 10.75 -10.76 -8.53
C VAL A 20 9.92 -11.81 -7.81
N SER A 21 10.40 -13.05 -7.75
CA SER A 21 9.73 -14.10 -6.99
C SER A 21 10.01 -13.97 -5.49
N SER A 22 9.14 -14.53 -4.65
CA SER A 22 9.35 -14.58 -3.20
C SER A 22 10.60 -15.37 -2.82
N ALA A 23 11.06 -16.32 -3.65
CA ALA A 23 12.28 -17.09 -3.41
C ALA A 23 13.56 -16.23 -3.48
N CYS A 24 13.51 -15.06 -4.14
CA CYS A 24 14.63 -14.12 -4.14
C CYS A 24 14.87 -13.49 -2.75
N TYR A 25 13.90 -13.58 -1.83
CA TYR A 25 13.96 -13.03 -0.48
C TYR A 25 13.42 -14.04 0.54
N PRO A 26 14.21 -15.07 0.91
CA PRO A 26 13.78 -16.09 1.85
C PRO A 26 13.54 -15.47 3.23
N THR A 27 12.42 -15.83 3.84
CA THR A 27 12.07 -15.42 5.21
C THR A 27 12.01 -16.63 6.13
N PRO A 28 12.36 -16.50 7.42
CA PRO A 28 12.33 -17.62 8.37
C PRO A 28 10.95 -18.28 8.48
N ALA A 29 9.89 -17.47 8.48
CA ALA A 29 8.51 -17.94 8.34
C ALA A 29 8.11 -17.95 6.87
N VAL A 30 7.49 -19.04 6.42
CA VAL A 30 6.97 -19.18 5.06
C VAL A 30 5.83 -18.19 4.84
N ARG A 31 5.89 -17.43 3.73
CA ARG A 31 4.82 -16.54 3.32
C ARG A 31 3.83 -17.31 2.44
N PRO A 32 2.52 -17.36 2.79
CA PRO A 32 1.50 -17.96 1.93
C PRO A 32 1.44 -17.27 0.57
N LEU A 33 1.17 -18.05 -0.48
CA LEU A 33 1.08 -17.55 -1.86
C LEU A 33 -0.21 -16.73 -2.10
N ASP A 34 -1.29 -17.08 -1.41
CA ASP A 34 -2.57 -16.37 -1.47
C ASP A 34 -3.02 -16.02 -0.05
N THR A 35 -3.21 -14.72 0.19
CA THR A 35 -3.64 -14.16 1.48
C THR A 35 -4.94 -13.35 1.33
N ARG A 36 -5.69 -13.54 0.24
CA ARG A 36 -6.96 -12.84 0.03
C ARG A 36 -8.01 -13.32 1.03
N LEU A 37 -8.81 -12.39 1.53
CA LEU A 37 -9.92 -12.66 2.44
C LEU A 37 -11.23 -12.24 1.79
N ASP A 38 -12.26 -13.07 1.92
CA ASP A 38 -13.63 -12.68 1.62
C ASP A 38 -14.23 -11.98 2.85
N CYS A 39 -14.53 -10.69 2.68
CA CYS A 39 -15.10 -9.85 3.72
C CYS A 39 -16.62 -9.64 3.57
N ALA A 40 -17.33 -10.44 2.77
CA ALA A 40 -18.77 -10.31 2.55
C ALA A 40 -19.58 -10.40 3.86
N ARG A 41 -19.25 -11.37 4.72
CA ARG A 41 -19.92 -11.55 6.02
C ARG A 41 -19.74 -10.34 6.94
N LEU A 42 -18.52 -9.77 6.98
CA LEU A 42 -18.22 -8.58 7.78
C LEU A 42 -19.06 -7.38 7.32
N GLN A 43 -19.14 -7.17 6.00
CA GLN A 43 -19.95 -6.10 5.42
C GLN A 43 -21.44 -6.28 5.71
N ALA A 44 -21.97 -7.50 5.56
CA ALA A 44 -23.38 -7.80 5.81
C ALA A 44 -23.78 -7.63 7.28
N VAL A 45 -22.98 -8.14 8.22
CA VAL A 45 -23.29 -8.11 9.65
C VAL A 45 -23.25 -6.68 10.22
N PHE A 46 -22.29 -5.87 9.79
CA PHE A 46 -22.06 -4.53 10.35
C PHE A 46 -22.55 -3.39 9.45
N GLY A 47 -23.12 -3.68 8.27
CA GLY A 47 -23.57 -2.67 7.32
C GLY A 47 -22.43 -1.79 6.79
N LEU A 48 -21.19 -2.32 6.74
CA LEU A 48 -20.00 -1.57 6.36
C LEU A 48 -19.75 -1.66 4.85
N ARG A 49 -19.26 -0.57 4.26
CA ARG A 49 -18.61 -0.59 2.94
C ARG A 49 -17.10 -0.62 3.13
N LEU A 50 -16.44 -1.61 2.54
CA LEU A 50 -14.99 -1.69 2.49
C LEU A 50 -14.51 -1.18 1.12
N PRO A 51 -14.02 0.07 1.01
CA PRO A 51 -13.61 0.61 -0.27
C PRO A 51 -12.37 -0.11 -0.83
N PRO A 52 -12.15 -0.07 -2.15
CA PRO A 52 -10.90 -0.50 -2.76
C PRO A 52 -9.68 0.09 -2.05
N TRP A 53 -8.68 -0.74 -1.78
CA TRP A 53 -7.48 -0.34 -1.02
C TRP A 53 -6.74 0.87 -1.62
N ARG A 54 -6.83 1.05 -2.95
CA ARG A 54 -6.19 2.15 -3.68
C ARG A 54 -6.66 3.52 -3.20
N GLU A 55 -7.96 3.67 -2.89
CA GLU A 55 -8.52 4.92 -2.38
C GLU A 55 -7.90 5.30 -1.03
N GLY A 56 -7.70 4.31 -0.15
CA GLY A 56 -7.05 4.50 1.14
C GLY A 56 -5.60 4.97 1.00
N ILE A 57 -4.84 4.35 0.08
CA ILE A 57 -3.45 4.74 -0.22
C ILE A 57 -3.37 6.14 -0.82
N ASP A 58 -4.25 6.49 -1.76
CA ASP A 58 -4.23 7.81 -2.38
C ASP A 58 -4.53 8.92 -1.36
N ARG A 59 -5.47 8.67 -0.43
CA ARG A 59 -5.74 9.58 0.70
C ARG A 59 -4.52 9.71 1.61
N LEU A 60 -3.92 8.57 1.98
CA LEU A 60 -2.76 8.54 2.87
C LEU A 60 -1.56 9.26 2.25
N LEU A 61 -1.28 9.07 0.96
CA LEU A 61 -0.18 9.76 0.27
C LEU A 61 -0.38 11.28 0.28
N ARG A 62 -1.59 11.78 0.04
CA ARG A 62 -1.87 13.23 0.12
C ARG A 62 -1.61 13.77 1.52
N GLN A 63 -2.11 13.08 2.54
CA GLN A 63 -1.90 13.47 3.94
C GLN A 63 -0.43 13.46 4.32
N TRP A 64 0.28 12.39 3.96
CA TRP A 64 1.72 12.28 4.20
C TRP A 64 2.48 13.40 3.49
N CYS A 65 2.22 13.63 2.20
CA CYS A 65 2.93 14.65 1.44
C CYS A 65 2.66 16.06 1.96
N ALA A 66 1.49 16.34 2.53
CA ALA A 66 1.19 17.63 3.16
C ALA A 66 1.75 17.74 4.59
N SER A 67 2.27 16.65 5.14
CA SER A 67 2.65 16.60 6.55
C SER A 67 4.04 17.16 6.83
N PRO A 68 4.24 17.88 7.94
CA PRO A 68 5.56 18.36 8.37
C PRO A 68 6.55 17.25 8.74
N TRP A 69 6.08 16.02 8.98
CA TRP A 69 6.95 14.87 9.25
C TRP A 69 7.44 14.14 7.99
N ALA A 70 7.01 14.57 6.80
CA ALA A 70 7.45 13.94 5.56
C ALA A 70 8.94 14.14 5.26
N ASP A 71 9.51 15.20 5.83
CA ASP A 71 10.91 15.62 5.66
C ASP A 71 11.67 15.60 7.01
N ALA A 72 11.12 14.93 8.02
CA ALA A 72 11.83 14.70 9.28
C ALA A 72 13.09 13.84 9.01
N PRO A 73 14.21 14.11 9.71
CA PRO A 73 15.49 13.43 9.48
C PRO A 73 15.41 11.91 9.64
#